data_AF-A0A3D4Y0L5-F1
#
_entry.id   AF-A0A3D4Y0L5-F1
#
_cell.length_a   1.000
_cell.length_b   1.000
_cell.length_c   1.000
_cell.angle_alpha   90.00
_cell.angle_beta   90.00
_cell.angle_gamma   90.00
#
_symmetry.space_group_name_H-M   'P 1'
#
loop_
_entity.id
_entity.type
_entity.pdbx_description
1 polymer ?
#
loop_
_entity_poly.entity_id
_entity_poly.type
_entity_poly.pdbx_seq_one_letter_code
_entity_poly.pdbx_strand_id
1 'polypeptide(L)'
;MTPQERKSFENGIWLCQSCSKLIDTDTTRYTKDTLQSWKRIAEEISIMEVEAACPAQNFDKDKELVQFFVQCFDRPAFQDDIYQEGRMEDFDRAIEDTIVALNTGVLRTRDGIALKQAQGKSAIQNPIWREKFEVISDMLASLRRRLKIAEAEKTYSKHGTGGEVFYCFSDRELGDWFNLTRDEILKVLSSVCKEAGLHELKFPCRRYRW
;
A
#
# COMPACT_ATOMS: atom_id res chain seq x y z
N MET A 1 8.52 -45.77 -28.10
CA MET A 1 8.90 -44.84 -27.02
C MET A 1 10.41 -44.86 -26.88
N THR A 2 11.06 -43.71 -27.07
CA THR A 2 12.51 -43.55 -26.96
C THR A 2 12.96 -43.50 -25.50
N PRO A 3 14.26 -43.72 -25.19
CA PRO A 3 14.78 -43.58 -23.84
C PRO A 3 14.57 -42.16 -23.25
N GLN A 4 14.65 -41.11 -24.08
CA GLN A 4 14.36 -39.74 -23.67
C GLN A 4 12.87 -39.56 -23.33
N GLU A 5 11.97 -40.06 -24.18
CA GLU A 5 10.52 -39.97 -23.94
C GLU A 5 10.10 -40.66 -22.64
N ARG A 6 10.69 -41.81 -22.31
CA ARG A 6 10.41 -42.52 -21.04
C ARG A 6 10.79 -41.73 -19.79
N LYS A 7 11.80 -40.86 -19.88
CA LYS A 7 12.31 -40.05 -18.77
C LYS A 7 11.65 -38.67 -18.68
N SER A 8 10.88 -38.28 -19.70
CA SER A 8 10.23 -36.98 -19.71
C SER A 8 9.17 -36.91 -18.62
N PHE A 9 9.15 -35.80 -17.88
CA PHE A 9 8.08 -35.48 -16.92
C PHE A 9 6.70 -35.41 -17.62
N GLU A 10 6.68 -35.10 -18.92
CA GLU A 10 5.44 -35.09 -19.72
C GLU A 10 4.77 -36.47 -19.83
N ASN A 11 5.55 -37.55 -19.69
CA ASN A 11 5.05 -38.91 -19.80
C ASN A 11 4.85 -39.60 -18.43
N GLY A 12 5.20 -38.92 -17.33
CA GLY A 12 5.00 -39.43 -15.97
C GLY A 12 3.61 -39.10 -15.43
N ILE A 13 3.04 -40.03 -14.66
CA ILE A 13 1.86 -39.78 -13.82
C ILE A 13 2.13 -40.30 -12.41
N TRP A 14 1.91 -39.47 -11.40
CA TRP A 14 2.09 -39.85 -10.01
C TRP A 14 0.81 -40.44 -9.46
N LEU A 15 0.87 -41.68 -8.96
CA LEU A 15 -0.29 -42.41 -8.44
C LEU A 15 0.06 -43.07 -7.10
N CYS A 16 -0.96 -43.26 -6.26
CA CYS A 16 -0.80 -44.09 -5.07
C CYS A 16 -0.65 -45.56 -5.47
N GLN A 17 -0.15 -46.39 -4.53
CA GLN A 17 0.10 -47.81 -4.74
C GLN A 17 -1.13 -48.58 -5.25
N SER A 18 -2.34 -48.20 -4.82
CA SER A 18 -3.58 -48.86 -5.22
C SER A 18 -3.98 -48.48 -6.65
N CYS A 19 -3.89 -47.19 -7.00
CA CYS A 19 -4.22 -46.71 -8.33
C CYS A 19 -3.24 -47.22 -9.39
N SER A 20 -1.96 -47.35 -9.06
CA SER A 20 -0.97 -47.92 -9.99
C SER A 20 -1.32 -49.37 -10.35
N LYS A 21 -1.70 -50.20 -9.36
CA LYS A 21 -2.12 -51.60 -9.59
C LYS A 21 -3.38 -51.69 -10.45
N LEU A 22 -4.35 -50.81 -10.24
CA LEU A 22 -5.61 -50.81 -10.99
C LEU A 22 -5.38 -50.57 -12.49
N ILE A 23 -4.55 -49.59 -12.83
CA ILE A 23 -4.28 -49.23 -14.23
C ILE A 23 -3.44 -50.30 -14.96
N ASP A 24 -2.55 -50.99 -14.23
CA ASP A 24 -1.76 -52.10 -14.77
C ASP A 24 -2.62 -53.34 -15.01
N THR A 25 -3.69 -53.52 -14.23
CA THR A 25 -4.57 -54.69 -14.30
C THR A 25 -5.63 -54.57 -15.40
N ASP A 26 -6.25 -53.39 -15.56
CA ASP A 26 -7.38 -53.18 -16.48
C ASP A 26 -7.11 -52.06 -17.48
N THR A 27 -6.35 -52.39 -18.53
CA THR A 27 -5.98 -51.46 -19.61
C THR A 27 -7.16 -51.10 -20.51
N THR A 28 -8.26 -51.86 -20.46
CA THR A 28 -9.48 -51.57 -21.24
C THR A 28 -10.32 -50.49 -20.59
N ARG A 29 -10.40 -50.49 -19.26
CA ARG A 29 -11.11 -49.49 -18.47
C ARG A 29 -10.27 -48.22 -18.27
N TYR A 30 -8.98 -48.38 -17.99
CA TYR A 30 -8.05 -47.26 -17.78
C TYR A 30 -7.23 -47.01 -19.04
N THR A 31 -7.91 -46.47 -20.05
CA THR A 31 -7.29 -46.13 -21.33
C THR A 31 -6.26 -45.01 -21.19
N LYS A 32 -5.38 -44.88 -22.20
CA LYS A 32 -4.39 -43.81 -22.28
C LYS A 32 -5.02 -42.42 -22.11
N ASP A 33 -6.16 -42.18 -22.75
CA ASP A 33 -6.85 -40.88 -22.72
C ASP A 33 -7.38 -40.57 -21.30
N THR A 34 -7.89 -41.58 -20.59
CA THR A 34 -8.32 -41.44 -19.19
C THR A 34 -7.14 -41.04 -18.30
N LEU A 35 -5.99 -41.71 -18.44
CA LEU A 35 -4.79 -41.40 -17.64
C LEU A 35 -4.26 -40.00 -17.93
N GLN A 36 -4.24 -39.58 -19.21
CA GLN A 36 -3.87 -38.22 -19.59
C GLN A 36 -4.84 -37.18 -19.00
N SER A 37 -6.14 -37.47 -18.97
CA SER A 37 -7.12 -36.59 -18.34
C SER A 37 -6.90 -36.48 -16.83
N TRP A 38 -6.59 -37.59 -16.14
CA TRP A 38 -6.31 -37.56 -14.70
C TRP A 38 -5.05 -36.75 -14.38
N LYS A 39 -3.98 -36.92 -15.16
CA LYS A 39 -2.76 -36.13 -15.03
C LYS A 39 -3.07 -34.64 -15.12
N ARG A 40 -3.75 -34.23 -16.20
CA ARG A 40 -4.12 -32.84 -16.45
C ARG A 40 -4.96 -32.24 -15.32
N ILE A 41 -5.99 -32.97 -14.85
CA ILE A 41 -6.84 -32.51 -13.75
C ILE A 41 -6.02 -32.35 -12.46
N ALA A 42 -5.14 -33.29 -12.14
CA ALA A 42 -4.30 -33.22 -10.95
C ALA A 42 -3.32 -32.04 -11.02
N GLU A 43 -2.74 -31.78 -12.20
CA GLU A 43 -1.85 -30.63 -12.42
C GLU A 43 -2.60 -29.31 -12.34
N GLU A 44 -3.78 -29.20 -12.96
CA GLU A 44 -4.66 -28.03 -12.85
C GLU A 44 -5.05 -27.74 -11.40
N ILE A 45 -5.46 -28.77 -10.63
CA ILE A 45 -5.76 -28.63 -9.21
C ILE A 45 -4.52 -28.18 -8.43
N SER A 46 -3.36 -28.78 -8.67
CA SER A 46 -2.12 -28.42 -7.99
C SER A 46 -1.71 -26.98 -8.27
N ILE A 47 -1.88 -26.52 -9.51
CA ILE A 47 -1.65 -25.12 -9.90
C ILE A 47 -2.64 -24.22 -9.17
N MET A 48 -3.93 -24.54 -9.19
CA MET A 48 -4.95 -23.77 -8.48
C MET A 48 -4.71 -23.72 -6.98
N GLU A 49 -4.24 -24.81 -6.36
CA GLU A 49 -3.91 -24.85 -4.93
C GLU A 49 -2.68 -24.00 -4.62
N VAL A 50 -1.65 -24.00 -5.47
CA VAL A 50 -0.47 -23.12 -5.33
C VAL A 50 -0.86 -21.65 -5.56
N GLU A 51 -1.73 -21.37 -6.52
CA GLU A 51 -2.28 -20.04 -6.80
C GLU A 51 -3.22 -19.56 -5.68
N ALA A 52 -3.99 -20.46 -5.06
CA ALA A 52 -4.85 -20.18 -3.92
C ALA A 52 -4.07 -20.08 -2.59
N ALA A 53 -2.94 -20.79 -2.48
CA ALA A 53 -1.97 -20.65 -1.40
C ALA A 53 -1.05 -19.43 -1.60
N CYS A 54 -1.05 -18.83 -2.80
CA CYS A 54 -0.59 -17.47 -3.01
C CYS A 54 -1.47 -16.55 -2.14
N PRO A 55 -0.93 -15.51 -1.49
CA PRO A 55 -1.58 -14.79 -0.42
C PRO A 55 -2.66 -13.83 -0.94
N ALA A 56 -3.64 -14.33 -1.68
CA ALA A 56 -5.02 -13.91 -1.48
C ALA A 56 -5.51 -14.44 -0.11
N GLN A 57 -4.73 -14.23 0.94
CA GLN A 57 -5.27 -14.26 2.29
C GLN A 57 -6.35 -13.19 2.32
N ASN A 58 -7.47 -13.50 2.94
CA ASN A 58 -8.62 -12.61 2.98
C ASN A 58 -8.28 -11.40 3.87
N PHE A 59 -7.48 -10.47 3.32
CA PHE A 59 -7.02 -9.22 3.88
C PHE A 59 -8.15 -8.20 3.90
N ASP A 60 -9.41 -8.62 3.97
CA ASP A 60 -10.56 -7.70 3.95
C ASP A 60 -10.48 -6.72 5.12
N LYS A 61 -10.00 -7.18 6.28
CA LYS A 61 -9.68 -6.29 7.42
C LYS A 61 -8.56 -5.31 7.10
N ASP A 62 -7.49 -5.75 6.44
CA ASP A 62 -6.41 -4.85 6.04
C ASP A 62 -6.90 -3.86 4.97
N LYS A 63 -7.78 -4.25 4.05
CA LYS A 63 -8.41 -3.35 3.07
C LYS A 63 -9.22 -2.27 3.77
N GLU A 64 -10.00 -2.63 4.79
CA GLU A 64 -10.72 -1.66 5.63
C GLU A 64 -9.76 -0.68 6.32
N LEU A 65 -8.64 -1.18 6.87
CA LEU A 65 -7.59 -0.34 7.46
C LEU A 65 -6.94 0.58 6.43
N VAL A 66 -6.60 0.06 5.24
CA VAL A 66 -6.05 0.86 4.14
C VAL A 66 -7.04 1.96 3.75
N GLN A 67 -8.32 1.64 3.57
CA GLN A 67 -9.36 2.65 3.28
C GLN A 67 -9.46 3.72 4.37
N PHE A 68 -9.33 3.36 5.64
CA PHE A 68 -9.25 4.32 6.74
C PHE A 68 -8.00 5.21 6.63
N PHE A 69 -6.82 4.63 6.40
CA PHE A 69 -5.58 5.40 6.29
C PHE A 69 -5.59 6.33 5.08
N VAL A 70 -6.18 5.92 3.96
CA VAL A 70 -6.38 6.78 2.79
C VAL A 70 -7.15 8.05 3.13
N GLN A 71 -8.19 7.96 3.97
CA GLN A 71 -8.95 9.14 4.40
C GLN A 71 -8.12 10.09 5.27
N CYS A 72 -7.06 9.58 5.92
CA CYS A 72 -6.12 10.43 6.64
C CYS A 72 -5.30 11.31 5.66
N PHE A 73 -5.27 11.05 4.36
CA PHE A 73 -4.57 11.91 3.39
C PHE A 73 -5.50 12.87 2.66
N ASP A 74 -6.82 12.84 2.93
CA ASP A 74 -7.79 13.78 2.37
C ASP A 74 -7.79 15.11 3.14
N ARG A 75 -6.69 15.85 3.02
CA ARG A 75 -6.51 17.18 3.65
C ARG A 75 -5.60 18.07 2.79
N PRO A 76 -5.73 19.42 2.89
CA PRO A 76 -4.94 20.38 2.11
C PRO A 76 -3.43 20.14 2.14
N ALA A 77 -2.90 19.74 3.30
CA ALA A 77 -1.48 19.47 3.53
C ALA A 77 -0.83 18.48 2.55
N PHE A 78 -1.62 17.64 1.85
CA PHE A 78 -1.14 16.69 0.84
C PHE A 78 -1.61 16.99 -0.58
N GLN A 79 -2.44 18.01 -0.79
CA GLN A 79 -3.04 18.34 -2.09
C GLN A 79 -2.49 19.66 -2.67
N ASP A 80 -2.19 20.61 -1.78
CA ASP A 80 -1.78 21.95 -2.15
C ASP A 80 -0.25 22.06 -2.24
N ASP A 81 0.23 22.88 -3.19
CA ASP A 81 1.65 23.21 -3.30
C ASP A 81 2.13 23.89 -2.01
N ILE A 82 3.34 23.62 -1.53
CA ILE A 82 3.82 24.14 -0.24
C ILE A 82 3.86 25.68 -0.22
N TYR A 83 3.97 26.32 -1.38
CA TYR A 83 3.90 27.78 -1.53
C TYR A 83 2.46 28.32 -1.47
N GLN A 84 1.47 27.46 -1.62
CA GLN A 84 0.03 27.76 -1.55
C GLN A 84 -0.63 27.19 -0.29
N GLU A 85 0.11 26.34 0.42
CA GLU A 85 -0.22 25.89 1.77
C GLU A 85 -0.39 27.12 2.66
N GLY A 86 -1.45 27.11 3.47
CA GLY A 86 -1.79 28.25 4.32
C GLY A 86 -0.79 28.49 5.45
N ARG A 87 -1.23 28.31 6.69
CA ARG A 87 -0.37 28.53 7.87
C ARG A 87 0.53 27.33 8.09
N MET A 88 1.84 27.54 8.26
CA MET A 88 2.79 26.45 8.53
C MET A 88 2.48 25.68 9.81
N GLU A 89 1.85 26.33 10.80
CA GLU A 89 1.36 25.69 12.02
C GLU A 89 0.17 24.75 11.74
N ASP A 90 -0.71 25.11 10.80
CA ASP A 90 -1.80 24.25 10.37
C ASP A 90 -1.27 23.05 9.59
N PHE A 91 -0.23 23.26 8.77
CA PHE A 91 0.48 22.19 8.07
C PHE A 91 1.16 21.23 9.06
N ASP A 92 1.99 21.71 10.01
CA ASP A 92 2.67 20.84 10.99
C ASP A 92 1.66 20.01 11.80
N ARG A 93 0.57 20.66 12.25
CA ARG A 93 -0.53 19.99 12.95
C ARG A 93 -1.22 18.95 12.08
N ALA A 94 -1.47 19.25 10.81
CA ALA A 94 -2.05 18.28 9.89
C ALA A 94 -1.13 17.06 9.69
N ILE A 95 0.19 17.24 9.61
CA ILE A 95 1.14 16.12 9.53
C ILE A 95 1.15 15.32 10.84
N GLU A 96 1.16 15.99 12.00
CA GLU A 96 1.06 15.35 13.32
C GLU A 96 -0.20 14.50 13.47
N ASP A 97 -1.36 15.06 13.16
CA ASP A 97 -2.65 14.37 13.22
C ASP A 97 -2.66 13.15 12.29
N THR A 98 -1.98 13.21 11.14
CA THR A 98 -1.81 12.06 10.24
C THR A 98 -1.00 10.97 10.91
N ILE A 99 0.16 11.30 11.51
CA ILE A 99 1.01 10.32 12.21
C ILE A 99 0.24 9.68 13.37
N VAL A 100 -0.47 10.49 14.16
CA VAL A 100 -1.29 9.98 15.27
C VAL A 100 -2.39 9.06 14.75
N ALA A 101 -3.09 9.43 13.68
CA ALA A 101 -4.13 8.59 13.09
C ALA A 101 -3.57 7.27 12.54
N LEU A 102 -2.41 7.28 11.89
CA LEU A 102 -1.74 6.05 11.43
C LEU A 102 -1.34 5.15 12.61
N ASN A 103 -0.80 5.72 13.68
CA ASN A 103 -0.32 4.95 14.82
C ASN A 103 -1.46 4.42 15.71
N THR A 104 -2.52 5.20 15.90
CA THR A 104 -3.58 4.91 16.88
C THR A 104 -4.88 4.45 16.24
N GLY A 105 -5.08 4.71 14.96
CA GLY A 105 -6.35 4.48 14.26
C GLY A 105 -7.42 5.52 14.58
N VAL A 106 -7.09 6.67 15.18
CA VAL A 106 -8.07 7.72 15.53
C VAL A 106 -7.90 8.94 14.63
N LEU A 107 -8.88 9.20 13.76
CA LEU A 107 -8.93 10.41 12.94
C LEU A 107 -9.73 11.49 13.67
N ARG A 108 -9.16 12.70 13.81
CA ARG A 108 -9.75 13.82 14.54
C ARG A 108 -9.97 15.05 13.64
N THR A 109 -10.95 15.87 14.02
CA THR A 109 -11.11 17.25 13.52
C THR A 109 -10.06 18.18 14.11
N ARG A 110 -9.96 19.41 13.58
CA ARG A 110 -9.10 20.48 14.13
C ARG A 110 -9.41 20.81 15.60
N ASP A 111 -10.65 20.60 16.04
CA ASP A 111 -11.09 20.86 17.42
C ASP A 111 -10.89 19.64 18.34
N GLY A 112 -10.27 18.57 17.84
CA GLY A 112 -9.96 17.35 18.60
C GLY A 112 -11.10 16.33 18.68
N ILE A 113 -12.24 16.58 18.05
CA ILE A 113 -13.37 15.64 18.01
C ILE A 113 -13.02 14.45 17.12
N ALA A 114 -13.18 13.22 17.62
CA ALA A 114 -12.97 12.00 16.85
C ALA A 114 -14.03 11.86 15.74
N LEU A 115 -13.58 11.76 14.48
CA LEU A 115 -14.43 11.55 13.31
C LEU A 115 -14.64 10.06 13.03
N LYS A 116 -13.55 9.29 13.09
CA LYS A 116 -13.53 7.86 12.81
C LYS A 116 -12.48 7.17 13.67
N GLN A 117 -12.74 5.89 13.95
CA GLN A 117 -11.88 5.04 14.76
C GLN A 117 -11.67 3.69 14.07
N ALA A 118 -10.43 3.26 14.03
CA ALA A 118 -9.94 1.99 13.50
C ALA A 118 -8.77 1.51 14.37
N GLN A 119 -8.08 0.46 13.93
CA GLN A 119 -6.79 0.08 14.52
C GLN A 119 -5.64 0.82 13.84
N GLY A 120 -4.52 0.98 14.55
CA GLY A 120 -3.31 1.56 13.97
C GLY A 120 -2.65 0.63 12.96
N LYS A 121 -1.66 1.16 12.22
CA LYS A 121 -0.92 0.46 11.16
C LYS A 121 -0.26 -0.84 11.63
N SER A 122 0.07 -0.97 12.92
CA SER A 122 0.62 -2.20 13.49
C SER A 122 -0.32 -3.41 13.41
N ALA A 123 -1.62 -3.17 13.24
CA ALA A 123 -2.64 -4.22 13.10
C ALA A 123 -2.76 -4.80 11.69
N ILE A 124 -2.16 -4.15 10.67
CA ILE A 124 -2.16 -4.64 9.28
C ILE A 124 -1.45 -5.99 9.24
N GLN A 125 -2.09 -7.05 8.74
CA GLN A 125 -1.51 -8.40 8.70
C GLN A 125 -0.50 -8.55 7.57
N ASN A 126 -0.77 -7.94 6.41
CA ASN A 126 0.14 -7.93 5.27
C ASN A 126 1.46 -7.22 5.65
N PRO A 127 2.59 -7.94 5.72
CA PRO A 127 3.85 -7.36 6.18
C PRO A 127 4.39 -6.30 5.22
N ILE A 128 4.15 -6.43 3.92
CA ILE A 128 4.59 -5.49 2.88
C ILE A 128 3.83 -4.16 3.06
N TRP A 129 2.51 -4.23 3.26
CA TRP A 129 1.71 -3.02 3.48
C TRP A 129 2.06 -2.34 4.79
N ARG A 130 2.26 -3.12 5.86
CA ARG A 130 2.70 -2.59 7.15
C ARG A 130 4.01 -1.83 7.02
N GLU A 131 5.02 -2.41 6.36
CA GLU A 131 6.31 -1.76 6.12
C GLU A 131 6.16 -0.46 5.32
N LYS A 132 5.33 -0.45 4.26
CA LYS A 132 5.04 0.78 3.51
C LYS A 132 4.40 1.88 4.37
N PHE A 133 3.51 1.53 5.29
CA PHE A 133 2.95 2.52 6.23
C PHE A 133 3.96 3.01 7.29
N GLU A 134 4.93 2.18 7.67
CA GLU A 134 6.08 2.64 8.48
C GLU A 134 6.92 3.65 7.71
N VAL A 135 7.27 3.35 6.45
CA VAL A 135 8.02 4.27 5.57
C VAL A 135 7.28 5.59 5.38
N ILE A 136 5.96 5.57 5.17
CA ILE A 136 5.13 6.78 5.13
C ILE A 136 5.23 7.57 6.44
N SER A 137 5.16 6.90 7.59
CA SER A 137 5.24 7.57 8.90
C SER A 137 6.59 8.23 9.14
N ASP A 138 7.68 7.62 8.68
CA ASP A 138 9.03 8.18 8.75
C ASP A 138 9.20 9.40 7.84
N MET A 139 8.61 9.38 6.64
CA MET A 139 8.58 10.53 5.75
C MET A 139 7.78 11.69 6.37
N LEU A 140 6.61 11.41 6.97
CA LEU A 140 5.81 12.41 7.69
C LEU A 140 6.61 13.01 8.86
N ALA A 141 7.29 12.18 9.66
CA ALA A 141 8.15 12.66 10.73
C ALA A 141 9.32 13.51 10.21
N SER A 142 9.85 13.17 9.03
CA SER A 142 10.91 13.95 8.37
C SER A 142 10.42 15.32 7.92
N LEU A 143 9.20 15.44 7.37
CA LEU A 143 8.58 16.74 7.04
C LEU A 143 8.56 17.65 8.28
N ARG A 144 8.05 17.14 9.42
CA ARG A 144 8.00 17.92 10.67
C ARG A 144 9.38 18.32 11.18
N ARG A 145 10.35 17.40 11.17
CA ARG A 145 11.74 17.70 11.57
C ARG A 145 12.32 18.80 10.70
N ARG A 146 12.15 18.70 9.38
CA ARG A 146 12.70 19.68 8.44
C ARG A 146 12.06 21.05 8.62
N LEU A 147 10.75 21.10 8.90
CA LEU A 147 10.04 22.35 9.18
C LEU A 147 10.56 23.05 10.43
N LYS A 148 10.79 22.30 11.52
CA LYS A 148 11.36 22.84 12.77
C LYS A 148 12.78 23.38 12.57
N ILE A 149 13.60 22.68 11.80
CA ILE A 149 14.95 23.17 11.44
C ILE A 149 14.84 24.46 10.65
N ALA A 150 13.95 24.50 9.65
CA ALA A 150 13.78 25.67 8.82
C ALA A 150 13.29 26.91 9.58
N GLU A 151 12.47 26.71 10.61
CA GLU A 151 12.04 27.77 11.54
C GLU A 151 13.21 28.30 12.37
N ALA A 152 14.02 27.40 12.94
CA ALA A 152 15.17 27.74 13.76
C ALA A 152 16.27 28.48 12.95
N GLU A 153 16.49 28.06 11.71
CA GLU A 153 17.46 28.66 10.78
C GLU A 153 16.91 29.90 10.05
N LYS A 154 15.61 30.22 10.21
CA LYS A 154 14.90 31.30 9.51
C LYS A 154 14.99 31.17 7.98
N THR A 155 15.01 29.95 7.45
CA THR A 155 15.03 29.66 6.01
C THR A 155 13.65 29.75 5.36
N TYR A 156 12.60 29.93 6.18
CA TYR A 156 11.34 30.53 5.75
C TYR A 156 10.96 31.68 6.70
N SER A 157 10.28 32.69 6.15
CA SER A 157 9.85 33.87 6.89
C SER A 157 8.33 33.93 7.02
N LYS A 158 7.88 34.35 8.20
CA LYS A 158 6.49 34.67 8.51
C LYS A 158 6.31 36.18 8.40
N HIS A 159 5.48 36.63 7.47
CA HIS A 159 5.16 38.04 7.26
C HIS A 159 3.70 38.32 7.60
N GLY A 160 3.43 39.48 8.20
CA GLY A 160 2.09 39.93 8.57
C GLY A 160 1.82 39.89 10.07
N THR A 161 0.80 40.64 10.50
CA THR A 161 0.28 40.66 11.87
C THR A 161 -1.24 40.51 11.84
N GLY A 162 -1.81 39.62 12.67
CA GLY A 162 -3.26 39.37 12.72
C GLY A 162 -3.73 38.22 11.82
N GLY A 163 -4.78 38.45 11.03
CA GLY A 163 -5.45 37.42 10.21
C GLY A 163 -4.71 37.05 8.92
N GLU A 164 -4.02 38.01 8.30
CA GLU A 164 -3.31 37.86 7.03
C GLU A 164 -1.83 37.59 7.27
N VAL A 165 -1.51 36.33 7.51
CA VAL A 165 -0.14 35.85 7.67
C VAL A 165 0.26 35.12 6.40
N PHE A 166 1.38 35.50 5.81
CA PHE A 166 1.96 34.85 4.64
C PHE A 166 3.30 34.22 5.01
N TYR A 167 3.54 33.02 4.47
CA TYR A 167 4.77 32.27 4.68
C TYR A 167 5.54 32.24 3.36
N CYS A 168 6.83 32.58 3.42
CA CYS A 168 7.70 32.58 2.25
C CYS A 168 8.92 31.71 2.52
N PHE A 169 9.17 30.71 1.68
CA PHE A 169 10.43 29.98 1.71
C PHE A 169 11.49 30.83 1.01
N SER A 170 12.50 31.24 1.76
CA SER A 170 13.67 31.95 1.22
C SER A 170 14.52 31.03 0.34
N ASP A 171 14.50 29.74 0.65
CA ASP A 171 15.18 28.67 -0.07
C ASP A 171 14.18 27.88 -0.94
N ARG A 172 14.40 27.88 -2.26
CA ARG A 172 13.56 27.11 -3.19
C ARG A 172 13.80 25.60 -3.08
N GLU A 173 15.02 25.17 -2.80
CA GLU A 173 15.32 23.74 -2.66
C GLU A 173 14.58 23.14 -1.47
N LEU A 174 14.43 23.92 -0.40
CA LEU A 174 13.63 23.53 0.75
C LEU A 174 12.15 23.32 0.39
N GLY A 175 11.54 24.27 -0.33
CA GLY A 175 10.16 24.15 -0.77
C GLY A 175 9.94 22.96 -1.72
N ASP A 176 10.83 22.79 -2.70
CA ASP A 176 10.81 21.65 -3.62
C ASP A 176 10.96 20.32 -2.87
N TRP A 177 11.81 20.26 -1.84
CA TRP A 177 11.96 19.07 -1.00
C TRP A 177 10.66 18.70 -0.26
N PHE A 178 9.92 19.68 0.26
CA PHE A 178 8.60 19.43 0.87
C PHE A 178 7.60 18.89 -0.16
N ASN A 179 7.55 19.49 -1.34
CA ASN A 179 6.69 19.03 -2.43
C ASN A 179 7.03 17.59 -2.87
N LEU A 180 8.31 17.30 -3.11
CA LEU A 180 8.78 15.98 -3.55
C LEU A 180 8.54 14.89 -2.49
N THR A 181 8.77 15.20 -1.21
CA THR A 181 8.56 14.24 -0.13
C THR A 181 7.07 13.92 0.05
N ARG A 182 6.19 14.91 -0.11
CA ARG A 182 4.74 14.70 -0.09
C ARG A 182 4.27 13.86 -1.28
N ASP A 183 4.79 14.12 -2.48
CA ASP A 183 4.52 13.31 -3.67
C ASP A 183 4.97 11.85 -3.47
N GLU A 184 6.14 11.62 -2.86
CA GLU A 184 6.64 10.28 -2.57
C GLU A 184 5.76 9.53 -1.56
N ILE A 185 5.28 10.21 -0.50
CA ILE A 185 4.29 9.64 0.43
C ILE A 185 3.05 9.15 -0.32
N LEU A 186 2.52 9.97 -1.24
CA LEU A 186 1.32 9.62 -2.00
C LEU A 186 1.56 8.49 -2.99
N LYS A 187 2.75 8.39 -3.60
CA LYS A 187 3.14 7.26 -4.45
C LYS A 187 3.18 5.95 -3.66
N VAL A 188 3.80 5.96 -2.48
CA VAL A 188 3.85 4.77 -1.62
C VAL A 188 2.43 4.36 -1.22
N LEU A 189 1.59 5.31 -0.81
CA LEU A 189 0.18 5.04 -0.47
C LEU A 189 -0.62 4.49 -1.66
N SER A 190 -0.44 5.07 -2.85
CA SER A 190 -1.08 4.60 -4.09
C SER A 190 -0.66 3.17 -4.44
N SER A 191 0.62 2.83 -4.23
CA SER A 191 1.10 1.45 -4.43
C SER A 191 0.39 0.44 -3.53
N VAL A 192 0.13 0.79 -2.26
CA VAL A 192 -0.65 -0.05 -1.34
C VAL A 192 -2.10 -0.19 -1.82
N CYS A 193 -2.73 0.90 -2.27
CA CYS A 193 -4.09 0.86 -2.78
C CYS A 193 -4.22 -0.06 -4.00
N LYS A 194 -3.27 0.01 -4.93
CA LYS A 194 -3.21 -0.84 -6.12
C LYS A 194 -3.07 -2.32 -5.75
N GLU A 195 -2.18 -2.64 -4.82
CA GLU A 195 -1.99 -4.01 -4.31
C GLU A 195 -3.21 -4.53 -3.56
N ALA A 196 -3.95 -3.66 -2.85
CA ALA A 196 -5.17 -3.99 -2.13
C ALA A 196 -6.41 -4.12 -3.04
N GLY A 197 -6.29 -3.84 -4.35
CA GLY A 197 -7.42 -3.82 -5.28
C GLY A 197 -8.38 -2.64 -5.06
N LEU A 198 -7.91 -1.57 -4.41
CA LEU A 198 -8.67 -0.34 -4.20
C LEU A 198 -8.44 0.63 -5.36
N HIS A 199 -9.40 1.55 -5.57
CA HIS A 199 -9.24 2.58 -6.59
C HIS A 199 -8.01 3.44 -6.32
N GLU A 200 -7.24 3.69 -7.39
CA GLU A 200 -6.07 4.54 -7.35
C GLU A 200 -6.42 5.96 -6.91
N LEU A 201 -5.65 6.49 -5.97
CA LEU A 201 -5.90 7.82 -5.43
C LEU A 201 -5.51 8.89 -6.45
N LYS A 202 -6.51 9.65 -6.88
CA LYS A 202 -6.30 10.86 -7.67
C LYS A 202 -6.31 12.05 -6.71
N PHE A 203 -5.15 12.43 -6.22
CA PHE A 203 -5.01 13.70 -5.52
C PHE A 203 -4.90 14.82 -6.57
N PRO A 204 -5.87 15.73 -6.69
CA PRO A 204 -5.71 16.88 -7.55
C PRO A 204 -4.60 17.75 -6.99
N CYS A 205 -3.48 17.88 -7.72
CA CYS A 205 -2.49 18.91 -7.42
C CYS A 205 -3.11 20.26 -7.78
N ARG A 206 -3.62 20.97 -6.76
CA ARG A 206 -4.25 22.28 -6.97
C ARG A 206 -3.14 23.31 -7.09
N ARG A 207 -2.86 23.73 -8.33
CA ARG A 207 -2.13 24.97 -8.59
C ARG A 207 -3.15 26.09 -8.73
N TYR A 208 -3.41 26.82 -7.66
CA TYR A 208 -4.18 28.04 -7.74
C TYR A 208 -3.40 29.03 -8.62
N ARG A 209 -3.88 29.33 -9.82
CA ARG A 209 -3.39 30.47 -10.59
C ARG A 209 -4.07 31.71 -10.03
N TRP A 210 -3.29 32.56 -9.38
CA TRP A 210 -3.68 33.93 -9.07
C TRP A 210 -3.36 34.81 -10.27
#